data_AF-A0AAW4L2A3-F1
#
_entry.id   AF-A0AAW4L2A3-F1
#
_cell.length_a   1.000
_cell.length_b   1.000
_cell.length_c   1.000
_cell.angle_alpha   90.00
_cell.angle_beta   90.00
_cell.angle_gamma   90.00
#
_symmetry.space_group_name_H-M   'P 1'
#
loop_
_entity.id
_entity.type
_entity.pdbx_description
1 polymer ?
#
loop_
_entity_poly.entity_id
_entity_poly.type
_entity_poly.pdbx_seq_one_letter_code
_entity_poly.pdbx_strand_id
1 'polypeptide(L)'
;GAELMVAQQGAHVFSYQREGEQPLIWPNPEAVFKQGKGIRTGVPVCWPWFGVFDRNPQSVKAMRQSDQPAGAHGFVRTARWELATTELDGQTLRVDLVLPVPAGGFPGWPHQVDLTLSLLLDDHLHIRLTSHNHGTDTVTLSQALHTYFAVSDVRKVQVEGLDGVA
;
A
#
# COMPACT_ATOMS: atom_id res chain seq x y z
N GLY A 1 24.19 -5.14 3.96
CA GLY A 1 22.80 -5.63 4.12
C GLY A 1 21.82 -4.49 3.95
N ALA A 2 20.55 -4.70 4.31
CA ALA A 2 19.53 -3.65 4.32
C ALA A 2 18.54 -3.88 5.46
N GLU A 3 17.92 -2.80 5.94
CA GLU A 3 16.90 -2.83 6.98
C GLU A 3 15.55 -2.40 6.37
N LEU A 4 14.50 -3.16 6.69
CA LEU A 4 13.13 -2.92 6.26
C LEU A 4 12.22 -3.00 7.49
N MET A 5 11.40 -1.96 7.73
CA MET A 5 10.43 -1.96 8.81
C MET A 5 9.00 -1.87 8.25
N VAL A 6 8.14 -2.79 8.71
CA VAL A 6 6.78 -2.96 8.20
C VAL A 6 5.80 -3.06 9.38
N ALA A 7 4.72 -2.30 9.33
CA ALA A 7 3.62 -2.43 10.27
C ALA A 7 2.53 -3.36 9.70
N GLN A 8 1.97 -4.26 10.52
CA GLN A 8 0.83 -5.09 10.11
C GLN A 8 -0.39 -4.23 9.74
N GLN A 9 -0.60 -3.10 10.41
CA GLN A 9 -1.63 -2.16 9.98
C GLN A 9 -1.25 -1.59 8.62
N GLY A 10 -2.12 -1.78 7.63
CA GLY A 10 -1.94 -1.31 6.27
C GLY A 10 -0.89 -2.07 5.46
N ALA A 11 -0.32 -3.16 6.00
CA ALA A 11 0.91 -3.77 5.47
C ALA A 11 1.95 -2.69 5.13
N HIS A 12 2.13 -1.77 6.07
CA HIS A 12 2.70 -0.45 5.79
C HIS A 12 4.21 -0.48 5.96
N VAL A 13 4.96 -0.46 4.85
CA VAL A 13 6.40 -0.23 4.87
C VAL A 13 6.64 1.22 5.33
N PHE A 14 7.28 1.42 6.48
CA PHE A 14 7.51 2.76 7.03
C PHE A 14 8.98 3.16 7.12
N SER A 15 9.90 2.22 6.91
CA SER A 15 11.34 2.48 6.78
C SER A 15 11.97 1.48 5.83
N TYR A 16 12.91 1.95 5.00
CA TYR A 16 13.80 1.12 4.21
C TYR A 16 15.11 1.85 3.95
N GLN A 17 16.23 1.17 4.25
CA GLN A 17 17.58 1.71 4.13
C GLN A 17 18.58 0.60 3.83
N ARG A 18 19.51 0.85 2.90
CA ARG A 18 20.68 -0.03 2.69
C ARG A 18 21.77 0.34 3.69
N GLU A 19 22.54 -0.64 4.14
CA GLU A 19 23.60 -0.45 5.11
C GLU A 19 24.65 0.56 4.61
N GLY A 20 24.94 1.57 5.43
CA GLY A 20 25.89 2.64 5.09
C GLY A 20 25.34 3.72 4.14
N GLU A 21 24.12 3.57 3.61
CA GLU A 21 23.47 4.56 2.75
C GLU A 21 22.48 5.44 3.53
N GLN A 22 21.96 6.50 2.91
CA GLN A 22 20.86 7.28 3.49
C GLN A 22 19.53 6.51 3.36
N PRO A 23 18.51 6.80 4.20
CA PRO A 23 17.18 6.22 4.03
C PRO A 23 16.64 6.48 2.63
N LEU A 24 16.03 5.46 2.00
CA LEU A 24 15.36 5.62 0.71
C LEU A 24 13.89 5.99 0.89
N ILE A 25 13.26 5.40 1.88
CA ILE A 25 11.91 5.76 2.32
C ILE A 25 12.02 6.88 3.35
N TRP A 26 11.26 7.95 3.14
CA TRP A 26 11.28 9.12 4.00
C TRP A 26 10.93 8.71 5.44
N PRO A 27 11.80 8.99 6.42
CA PRO A 27 11.48 8.82 7.82
C PRO A 27 10.71 10.05 8.33
N ASN A 28 9.61 9.81 9.04
CA ASN A 28 8.89 10.85 9.74
C ASN A 28 8.91 10.57 11.25
N PRO A 29 9.73 11.28 12.04
CA PRO A 29 9.79 11.07 13.49
C PRO A 29 8.48 11.46 14.20
N GLU A 30 7.62 12.25 13.56
CA GLU A 30 6.31 12.65 14.09
C GLU A 30 5.18 11.69 13.65
N ALA A 31 5.49 10.61 12.94
CA ALA A 31 4.50 9.64 12.52
C ALA A 31 3.81 8.99 13.74
N VAL A 32 2.47 9.08 13.77
CA VAL A 32 1.66 8.48 14.83
C VAL A 32 1.31 7.05 14.47
N PHE A 33 1.80 6.10 15.26
CA PHE A 33 1.45 4.68 15.16
C PHE A 33 0.27 4.38 16.07
N LYS A 34 -0.95 4.55 15.54
CA LYS A 34 -2.20 4.28 16.28
C LYS A 34 -3.14 3.43 15.45
N GLN A 35 -3.77 2.45 16.10
CA GLN A 35 -4.76 1.58 15.48
C GLN A 35 -5.87 2.40 14.81
N GLY A 36 -6.23 2.05 13.58
CA GLY A 36 -7.26 2.72 12.78
C GLY A 36 -6.87 4.09 12.23
N LYS A 37 -5.64 4.58 12.49
CA LYS A 37 -5.13 5.85 11.92
C LYS A 37 -4.04 5.58 10.89
N GLY A 38 -4.17 6.18 9.71
CA GLY A 38 -3.16 6.03 8.65
C GLY A 38 -1.81 6.59 9.08
N ILE A 39 -0.73 5.86 8.78
CA ILE A 39 0.64 6.26 9.07
C ILE A 39 1.09 7.28 8.00
N ARG A 40 1.62 8.42 8.44
CA ARG A 40 2.00 9.56 7.58
C ARG A 40 3.49 9.55 7.22
N THR A 41 3.95 8.43 6.67
CA THR A 41 5.29 8.22 6.14
C THR A 41 5.28 6.96 5.29
N GLY A 42 6.39 6.57 4.65
CA GLY A 42 6.49 5.21 4.13
C GLY A 42 5.80 4.96 2.80
N VAL A 43 5.18 3.79 2.67
CA VAL A 43 4.46 3.32 1.48
C VAL A 43 3.03 2.93 1.86
N PRO A 44 2.12 3.91 2.11
CA PRO A 44 0.71 3.61 2.30
C PRO A 44 0.11 2.86 1.10
N VAL A 45 -0.59 1.76 1.36
CA VAL A 45 -1.37 1.02 0.36
C VAL A 45 -2.72 1.72 0.15
N CYS A 46 -2.97 2.20 -1.07
CA CYS A 46 -4.25 2.82 -1.44
C CYS A 46 -5.11 1.80 -2.19
N TRP A 47 -6.24 1.39 -1.60
CA TRP A 47 -7.15 0.41 -2.18
C TRP A 47 -8.50 0.42 -1.45
N PRO A 48 -9.66 0.24 -2.12
CA PRO A 48 -9.84 -0.06 -3.55
C PRO A 48 -9.98 1.18 -4.44
N TRP A 49 -9.69 2.37 -3.90
CA TRP A 49 -9.55 3.58 -4.68
C TRP A 49 -8.32 4.40 -4.25
N PHE A 50 -7.73 5.10 -5.20
CA PHE A 50 -6.69 6.09 -4.98
C PHE A 50 -7.28 7.51 -4.93
N GLY A 51 -6.67 8.37 -4.10
CA GLY A 51 -7.03 9.78 -3.99
C GLY A 51 -8.42 10.02 -3.40
N VAL A 52 -9.01 11.16 -3.74
CA VAL A 52 -10.37 11.54 -3.34
C VAL A 52 -11.37 10.67 -4.10
N PHE A 53 -12.26 9.99 -3.38
CA PHE A 53 -13.22 9.03 -3.96
C PHE A 53 -14.02 9.62 -5.13
N ASP A 54 -14.59 10.81 -4.97
CA ASP A 54 -15.46 11.44 -5.98
C ASP A 54 -14.77 11.77 -7.31
N ARG A 55 -13.43 11.86 -7.28
CA ARG A 55 -12.58 12.10 -8.47
C ARG A 55 -12.24 10.83 -9.24
N ASN A 56 -12.65 9.66 -8.75
CA ASN A 56 -12.44 8.39 -9.44
C ASN A 56 -13.42 8.21 -10.62
N PRO A 57 -13.06 7.39 -11.61
CA PRO A 57 -13.97 7.02 -12.70
C PRO A 57 -15.29 6.44 -12.17
N GLN A 58 -16.37 6.60 -12.96
CA GLN A 58 -17.69 6.09 -12.57
C GLN A 58 -17.69 4.58 -12.31
N SER A 59 -16.88 3.82 -13.04
CA SER A 59 -16.72 2.38 -12.84
C SER A 59 -16.15 2.01 -11.46
N VAL A 60 -15.19 2.77 -10.93
CA VAL A 60 -14.69 2.58 -9.56
C VAL A 60 -15.74 3.01 -8.53
N LYS A 61 -16.39 4.16 -8.74
CA LYS A 61 -17.42 4.67 -7.82
C LYS A 61 -18.60 3.72 -7.69
N ALA A 62 -19.01 3.08 -8.78
CA ALA A 62 -20.09 2.10 -8.82
C ALA A 62 -19.81 0.84 -7.98
N MET A 63 -18.55 0.55 -7.64
CA MET A 63 -18.22 -0.59 -6.78
C MET A 63 -18.55 -0.36 -5.30
N ARG A 64 -18.79 0.90 -4.89
CA ARG A 64 -19.09 1.25 -3.50
C ARG A 64 -20.60 1.33 -3.26
N GLN A 65 -21.08 0.68 -2.20
CA GLN A 65 -22.48 0.61 -1.80
C GLN A 65 -22.64 1.12 -0.36
N SER A 66 -22.65 2.45 -0.18
CA SER A 66 -22.82 3.05 1.14
C SER A 66 -23.18 4.54 1.04
N ASP A 67 -24.09 4.99 1.91
CA ASP A 67 -24.49 6.39 2.02
C ASP A 67 -23.54 7.24 2.88
N GLN A 68 -22.57 6.60 3.55
CA GLN A 68 -21.58 7.32 4.35
C GLN A 68 -20.56 8.02 3.45
N PRO A 69 -20.01 9.17 3.84
CA PRO A 69 -18.92 9.82 3.11
C PRO A 69 -17.72 8.88 2.94
N ALA A 70 -17.17 8.81 1.72
CA ALA A 70 -15.99 8.02 1.45
C ALA A 70 -14.71 8.81 1.80
N GLY A 71 -13.82 8.20 2.59
CA GLY A 71 -12.50 8.74 2.83
C GLY A 71 -11.61 8.69 1.59
N ALA A 72 -10.50 9.45 1.59
CA ALA A 72 -9.49 9.33 0.55
C ALA A 72 -8.65 8.06 0.71
N HIS A 73 -8.18 7.52 -0.42
CA HIS A 73 -7.26 6.38 -0.52
C HIS A 73 -7.79 5.03 -0.01
N GLY A 74 -9.10 4.82 -0.06
CA GLY A 74 -9.70 3.59 0.40
C GLY A 74 -9.57 3.40 1.91
N PHE A 75 -9.52 2.14 2.34
CA PHE A 75 -9.61 1.78 3.75
C PHE A 75 -8.49 0.82 4.21
N VAL A 76 -7.73 0.21 3.29
CA VAL A 76 -6.80 -0.86 3.66
C VAL A 76 -5.59 -0.37 4.44
N ARG A 77 -5.16 0.88 4.25
CA ARG A 77 -4.04 1.51 5.01
C ARG A 77 -4.27 1.63 6.51
N THR A 78 -5.50 1.42 6.98
CA THR A 78 -5.87 1.40 8.39
C THR A 78 -6.36 0.05 8.88
N ALA A 79 -6.53 -0.92 7.97
CA ALA A 79 -6.92 -2.28 8.31
C ALA A 79 -5.72 -3.07 8.87
N ARG A 80 -5.97 -4.08 9.68
CA ARG A 80 -4.93 -5.00 10.14
C ARG A 80 -4.74 -6.11 9.12
N TRP A 81 -3.53 -6.23 8.59
CA TRP A 81 -3.12 -7.33 7.73
C TRP A 81 -2.48 -8.43 8.58
N GLU A 82 -2.49 -9.65 8.07
CA GLU A 82 -1.90 -10.82 8.70
C GLU A 82 -0.59 -11.17 8.00
N LEU A 83 0.41 -11.57 8.79
CA LEU A 83 1.66 -12.09 8.26
C LEU A 83 1.42 -13.53 7.80
N ALA A 84 1.45 -13.78 6.50
CA ALA A 84 1.20 -15.08 5.92
C ALA A 84 2.48 -15.91 5.77
N THR A 85 3.57 -15.28 5.30
CA THR A 85 4.81 -15.97 4.98
C THR A 85 6.01 -15.11 5.34
N THR A 86 7.05 -15.75 5.87
CA THR A 86 8.41 -15.22 5.99
C THR A 86 9.39 -16.30 5.56
N GLU A 87 10.09 -16.08 4.46
CA GLU A 87 11.02 -17.04 3.88
C GLU A 87 12.35 -16.37 3.61
N LEU A 88 13.45 -17.05 3.94
CA LEU A 88 14.80 -16.62 3.61
C LEU A 88 15.41 -17.69 2.68
N ASP A 89 15.70 -17.30 1.45
CA ASP A 89 16.40 -18.15 0.47
C ASP A 89 17.73 -17.50 0.11
N GLY A 90 18.83 -18.08 0.59
CA GLY A 90 20.15 -17.47 0.51
C GLY A 90 20.19 -16.11 1.21
N GLN A 91 20.29 -15.04 0.43
CA GLN A 91 20.31 -13.66 0.91
C GLN A 91 18.99 -12.91 0.64
N THR A 92 18.02 -13.59 0.03
CA THR A 92 16.74 -13.00 -0.37
C THR A 92 15.68 -13.27 0.69
N LEU A 93 15.16 -12.21 1.31
CA LEU A 93 14.06 -12.29 2.25
C LEU A 93 12.73 -12.03 1.55
N ARG A 94 11.79 -12.95 1.66
CA ARG A 94 10.39 -12.77 1.23
C ARG A 94 9.49 -12.65 2.44
N VAL A 95 8.61 -11.65 2.42
CA VAL A 95 7.56 -11.45 3.42
C VAL A 95 6.23 -11.20 2.69
N ASP A 96 5.23 -12.02 2.97
CA ASP A 96 3.88 -11.82 2.45
C ASP A 96 2.92 -11.43 3.57
N LEU A 97 2.18 -10.34 3.36
CA LEU A 97 1.06 -9.95 4.21
C LEU A 97 -0.23 -10.08 3.42
N VAL A 98 -1.27 -10.64 4.05
CA VAL A 98 -2.59 -10.79 3.45
C VAL A 98 -3.61 -9.99 4.24
N LEU A 99 -4.62 -9.45 3.56
CA LEU A 99 -5.75 -8.81 4.22
C LEU A 99 -6.92 -9.79 4.29
N PRO A 100 -7.34 -10.23 5.48
CA PRO A 100 -8.52 -11.09 5.61
C PRO A 100 -9.77 -10.40 5.06
N VAL A 101 -10.41 -11.03 4.08
CA VAL A 101 -11.65 -10.53 3.46
C VAL A 101 -12.86 -11.17 4.17
N PRO A 102 -13.82 -10.39 4.68
CA PRO A 102 -15.03 -10.95 5.27
C PRO A 102 -15.89 -11.69 4.23
N ALA A 103 -16.71 -12.66 4.66
CA ALA A 103 -17.58 -13.47 3.78
C ALA A 103 -18.60 -12.67 2.92
N GLY A 104 -18.76 -11.37 3.16
CA GLY A 104 -19.57 -10.45 2.35
C GLY A 104 -18.80 -9.27 1.76
N GLY A 105 -17.47 -9.31 1.74
CA GLY A 105 -16.61 -8.18 1.38
C GLY A 105 -16.45 -7.19 2.54
N PHE A 106 -15.86 -6.03 2.23
CA PHE A 106 -15.65 -4.97 3.22
C PHE A 106 -16.90 -4.12 3.42
N PRO A 107 -17.07 -3.43 4.56
CA PRO A 107 -18.19 -2.53 4.79
C PRO A 107 -18.33 -1.47 3.68
N GLY A 108 -19.47 -1.48 2.99
CA GLY A 108 -19.75 -0.58 1.87
C GLY A 108 -19.02 -0.93 0.57
N TRP A 109 -18.33 -2.07 0.50
CA TRP A 109 -17.63 -2.57 -0.68
C TRP A 109 -17.76 -4.11 -0.73
N PRO A 110 -18.89 -4.63 -1.23
CA PRO A 110 -19.27 -6.03 -1.05
C PRO A 110 -18.71 -6.94 -2.15
N HIS A 111 -17.40 -6.89 -2.39
CA HIS A 111 -16.73 -7.73 -3.39
C HIS A 111 -15.70 -8.65 -2.74
N GLN A 112 -15.60 -9.87 -3.24
CA GLN A 112 -14.67 -10.90 -2.77
C GLN A 112 -13.34 -10.78 -3.52
N VAL A 113 -12.51 -9.84 -3.08
CA VAL A 113 -11.19 -9.61 -3.66
C VAL A 113 -10.12 -9.75 -2.59
N ASP A 114 -9.31 -10.79 -2.71
CA ASP A 114 -8.17 -11.04 -1.84
C ASP A 114 -7.05 -10.04 -2.13
N LEU A 115 -6.39 -9.58 -1.07
CA LEU A 115 -5.20 -8.74 -1.18
C LEU A 115 -4.00 -9.39 -0.54
N THR A 116 -2.90 -9.37 -1.29
CA THR A 116 -1.57 -9.76 -0.82
C THR A 116 -0.59 -8.63 -1.10
N LEU A 117 0.19 -8.24 -0.09
CA LEU A 117 1.39 -7.43 -0.24
C LEU A 117 2.61 -8.33 -0.08
N SER A 118 3.32 -8.56 -1.19
CA SER A 118 4.58 -9.28 -1.20
C SER A 118 5.75 -8.31 -1.17
N LEU A 119 6.63 -8.49 -0.19
CA LEU A 119 7.89 -7.79 -0.04
C LEU A 119 9.01 -8.78 -0.34
N LEU A 120 9.84 -8.47 -1.33
CA LEU A 120 11.06 -9.19 -1.62
C LEU A 120 12.23 -8.25 -1.37
N LEU A 121 13.13 -8.65 -0.48
CA LEU A 121 14.34 -7.91 -0.18
C LEU A 121 15.54 -8.73 -0.67
N ASP A 122 16.14 -8.24 -1.75
CA ASP A 122 17.43 -8.68 -2.30
C ASP A 122 18.39 -7.46 -2.31
N ASP A 123 19.13 -7.24 -3.39
CA ASP A 123 19.88 -5.99 -3.59
C ASP A 123 18.98 -4.75 -3.66
N HIS A 124 17.68 -4.95 -3.91
CA HIS A 124 16.60 -3.98 -3.97
C HIS A 124 15.44 -4.38 -3.03
N LEU A 125 14.56 -3.41 -2.79
CA LEU A 125 13.23 -3.67 -2.22
C LEU A 125 12.21 -3.74 -3.35
N HIS A 126 11.60 -4.91 -3.53
CA HIS A 126 10.45 -5.09 -4.40
C HIS A 126 9.17 -5.12 -3.57
N ILE A 127 8.19 -4.32 -3.97
CA ILE A 127 6.87 -4.26 -3.33
C ILE A 127 5.83 -4.58 -4.39
N ARG A 128 5.08 -5.67 -4.19
CA ARG A 128 4.02 -6.10 -5.10
C ARG A 128 2.70 -6.18 -4.36
N LEU A 129 1.73 -5.40 -4.82
CA LEU A 129 0.35 -5.47 -4.39
C LEU A 129 -0.44 -6.30 -5.40
N THR A 130 -1.01 -7.42 -4.95
CA THR A 130 -1.84 -8.30 -5.77
C THR A 130 -3.28 -8.21 -5.29
N SER A 131 -4.21 -8.04 -6.24
CA SER A 131 -5.65 -8.16 -6.01
C SER A 131 -6.17 -9.37 -6.79
N HIS A 132 -6.84 -10.31 -6.14
CA HIS A 132 -7.40 -11.49 -6.80
C HIS A 132 -8.92 -11.54 -6.60
N ASN A 133 -9.67 -11.37 -7.68
CA ASN A 133 -11.14 -11.40 -7.66
C ASN A 133 -11.64 -12.84 -7.69
N HIS A 134 -12.24 -13.29 -6.59
CA HIS A 134 -12.90 -14.60 -6.47
C HIS A 134 -14.38 -14.56 -6.85
N GLY A 135 -14.92 -13.38 -7.10
CA GLY A 135 -16.31 -13.19 -7.54
C GLY A 135 -16.53 -13.58 -9.00
N THR A 136 -17.79 -13.68 -9.37
CA THR A 136 -18.22 -13.88 -10.76
C THR A 136 -18.36 -12.57 -11.53
N ASP A 137 -18.48 -11.45 -10.82
CA ASP A 137 -18.69 -10.14 -11.40
C ASP A 137 -17.37 -9.40 -11.64
N THR A 138 -17.36 -8.51 -12.63
CA THR A 138 -16.20 -7.63 -12.87
C THR A 138 -16.08 -6.61 -11.75
N VAL A 139 -14.90 -6.58 -11.11
CA VAL A 139 -14.55 -5.56 -10.11
C VAL A 139 -13.66 -4.51 -10.74
N THR A 140 -14.01 -3.23 -10.59
CA THR A 140 -13.14 -2.12 -11.01
C THR A 140 -12.54 -1.42 -9.80
N LEU A 141 -11.23 -1.23 -9.80
CA LEU A 141 -10.50 -0.58 -8.72
C LEU A 141 -9.59 0.51 -9.27
N SER A 142 -9.18 1.42 -8.39
CA SER A 142 -7.95 2.20 -8.58
C SER A 142 -7.06 1.96 -7.37
N GLN A 143 -5.77 1.80 -7.58
CA GLN A 143 -4.84 1.44 -6.51
C GLN A 143 -3.49 2.11 -6.69
N ALA A 144 -2.77 2.27 -5.59
CA ALA A 144 -1.41 2.82 -5.61
C ALA A 144 -0.61 2.35 -4.40
N LEU A 145 0.70 2.25 -4.61
CA LEU A 145 1.70 2.30 -3.55
C LEU A 145 2.11 3.75 -3.38
N HIS A 146 1.64 4.42 -2.33
CA HIS A 146 1.78 5.88 -2.17
C HIS A 146 3.12 6.27 -1.55
N THR A 147 4.22 5.86 -2.19
CA THR A 147 5.58 5.96 -1.64
C THR A 147 6.03 7.39 -1.36
N TYR A 148 6.52 7.63 -0.15
CA TYR A 148 7.23 8.85 0.25
C TYR A 148 8.75 8.58 0.17
N PHE A 149 9.40 9.09 -0.87
CA PHE A 149 10.85 8.99 -1.01
C PHE A 149 11.57 10.04 -0.17
N ALA A 150 12.65 9.63 0.47
CA ALA A 150 13.55 10.56 1.15
C ALA A 150 14.33 11.35 0.10
N VAL A 151 14.28 12.68 0.20
CA VAL A 151 15.06 13.58 -0.64
C VAL A 151 15.74 14.63 0.23
N SER A 152 16.92 15.07 -0.17
CA SER A 152 17.70 16.06 0.59
C SER A 152 17.08 17.46 0.54
N ASP A 153 16.68 17.91 -0.65
CA ASP A 153 16.02 19.19 -0.87
C ASP A 153 15.06 19.09 -2.06
N VAL A 154 13.76 19.21 -1.81
CA VAL A 154 12.70 19.11 -2.84
C VAL A 154 12.85 20.14 -3.96
N ARG A 155 13.58 21.24 -3.73
CA ARG A 155 13.84 22.28 -4.75
C ARG A 155 14.94 21.89 -5.73
N LYS A 156 15.70 20.84 -5.42
CA LYS A 156 16.88 20.41 -6.20
C LYS A 156 16.71 19.02 -6.82
N VAL A 157 15.65 18.30 -6.47
CA VAL A 157 15.36 16.98 -7.06
C VAL A 157 14.65 17.12 -8.39
N GLN A 158 14.86 16.13 -9.25
CA GLN A 158 14.19 15.99 -10.53
C GLN A 158 13.62 14.57 -10.61
N VAL A 159 12.49 14.43 -11.29
CA VAL A 159 11.88 13.13 -11.60
C VAL A 159 11.89 13.01 -13.12
N GLU A 160 12.64 12.04 -13.62
CA GLU A 160 12.78 11.75 -15.04
C GLU A 160 11.94 10.52 -15.43
N GLY A 161 11.72 10.29 -16.73
CA GLY A 161 11.00 9.12 -17.24
C GLY A 161 9.47 9.23 -17.21
N LEU A 162 8.94 10.43 -17.00
CA LEU A 162 7.50 10.73 -17.07
C LEU A 162 7.10 11.47 -18.35
N ASP A 163 8.06 11.73 -19.25
CA ASP A 163 7.80 12.41 -20.52
C ASP A 163 6.78 11.64 -21.36
N GLY A 164 5.76 12.34 -21.86
CA GLY A 164 4.72 11.76 -22.72
C GLY A 164 3.62 10.96 -21.99
N VAL A 165 3.63 10.90 -20.66
CA VAL A 165 2.53 10.30 -19.88
C VAL A 165 1.42 11.33 -19.71
N ALA A 166 0.27 11.12 -20.34
CA ALA A 166 -0.95 11.93 -20.25
C ALA A 166 -2.17 11.08 -19.89
#